data_AF-A0A833WS39-F1
#
_entry.id   AF-A0A833WS39-F1
#
_cell.length_a   1.000
_cell.length_b   1.000
_cell.length_c   1.000
_cell.angle_alpha   90.00
_cell.angle_beta   90.00
_cell.angle_gamma   90.00
#
_symmetry.space_group_name_H-M   'P 1'
#
loop_
_entity.id
_entity.type
_entity.pdbx_description
1 polymer ?
#
loop_
_entity_poly.entity_id
_entity_poly.type
_entity_poly.pdbx_seq_one_letter_code
_entity_poly.pdbx_strand_id
1 'polypeptide(L)'
;MGFLSTLMNILTRGEMNLLQDEVIQLLHRVTTVDFASFYQVFLNGYIKEILTQPQLKAASKMEGECLQWSGQVDLPTFSQEVVTFLNDLKAIKAQN
;
A
#
# COMPACT_ATOMS: atom_id res chain seq x y z
N MET A 1 -1.86 5.88 14.55
CA MET A 1 -2.43 5.04 13.46
C MET A 1 -3.37 5.80 12.52
N GLY A 2 -4.20 6.75 12.97
CA GLY A 2 -5.12 7.47 12.07
C GLY A 2 -4.47 8.19 10.88
N PHE A 3 -3.32 8.83 11.05
CA PHE A 3 -2.67 9.59 9.97
C PHE A 3 -2.12 8.70 8.83
N LEU A 4 -1.46 7.58 9.17
CA LEU A 4 -1.00 6.61 8.17
C LEU A 4 -2.17 6.03 7.37
N SER A 5 -3.27 5.69 8.04
CA SER A 5 -4.50 5.23 7.37
C SER A 5 -5.06 6.30 6.42
N THR A 6 -5.03 7.58 6.81
CA THR A 6 -5.46 8.69 5.93
C THR A 6 -4.61 8.77 4.67
N LEU A 7 -3.28 8.75 4.79
CA LEU A 7 -2.38 8.79 3.62
C LEU A 7 -2.60 7.60 2.69
N MET A 8 -2.70 6.39 3.24
CA MET A 8 -3.01 5.19 2.47
C MET A 8 -4.38 5.25 1.80
N ASN A 9 -5.39 5.81 2.47
CA ASN A 9 -6.73 5.98 1.89
C ASN A 9 -6.73 6.96 0.72
N ILE A 10 -6.01 8.08 0.83
CA ILE A 10 -5.85 9.04 -0.28
C ILE A 10 -5.26 8.31 -1.49
N LEU A 11 -4.14 7.60 -1.28
CA LEU A 11 -3.44 6.86 -2.33
C LEU A 11 -4.32 5.77 -2.96
N THR A 12 -4.97 4.93 -2.15
CA THR A 12 -5.75 3.77 -2.64
C THR A 12 -7.09 4.13 -3.28
N ARG A 13 -7.65 5.29 -2.95
CA ARG A 13 -8.89 5.80 -3.58
C ARG A 13 -8.61 6.58 -4.86
N GLY A 14 -7.35 6.89 -5.16
CA GLY A 14 -6.99 7.77 -6.28
C GLY A 14 -7.46 9.21 -6.05
N GLU A 15 -7.66 9.60 -4.78
CA GLU A 15 -7.88 10.98 -4.41
C GLU A 15 -6.53 11.70 -4.58
N MET A 16 -6.54 12.90 -5.17
CA MET A 16 -5.32 13.69 -5.38
C MET A 16 -4.25 13.03 -6.27
N ASN A 17 -4.62 12.42 -7.40
CA ASN A 17 -3.64 11.85 -8.35
C ASN A 17 -2.53 12.83 -8.79
N LEU A 18 -2.82 14.14 -8.85
CA LEU A 18 -1.83 15.17 -9.17
C LEU A 18 -0.78 15.39 -8.06
N LEU A 19 -1.05 14.92 -6.85
CA LEU A 19 -0.19 15.03 -5.66
C LEU A 19 0.31 13.66 -5.18
N GLN A 20 0.23 12.63 -6.03
CA GLN A 20 0.55 11.27 -5.63
C GLN A 20 1.98 11.16 -5.09
N ASP A 21 2.95 11.79 -5.76
CA ASP A 21 4.35 11.74 -5.35
C ASP A 21 4.59 12.44 -4.01
N GLU A 22 3.93 13.59 -3.77
CA GLU A 22 4.01 14.30 -2.49
C GLU A 22 3.40 13.47 -1.35
N VAL A 23 2.28 12.78 -1.60
CA VAL A 23 1.64 11.91 -0.60
C VAL A 23 2.51 10.69 -0.32
N ILE A 24 3.18 10.12 -1.33
CA ILE A 24 4.15 9.03 -1.18
C ILE A 24 5.34 9.48 -0.33
N GLN A 25 5.91 10.65 -0.61
CA GLN A 25 7.02 11.21 0.17
C GLN A 25 6.61 11.47 1.62
N LEU A 26 5.40 11.98 1.84
CA LEU A 26 4.86 12.20 3.17
C LEU A 26 4.66 10.87 3.92
N LEU A 27 4.12 9.86 3.24
CA LEU A 27 3.98 8.51 3.80
C LEU A 27 5.34 7.96 4.23
N HIS A 28 6.33 7.99 3.33
CA HIS A 28 7.71 7.58 3.63
C HIS A 28 8.28 8.33 4.84
N ARG A 29 8.08 9.65 4.90
CA ARG A 29 8.54 10.47 6.02
C ARG A 29 7.92 10.05 7.35
N VAL A 30 6.62 9.74 7.37
CA VAL A 30 5.95 9.26 8.58
C VAL A 30 6.41 7.86 8.96
N THR A 31 6.63 6.97 7.99
CA THR A 31 7.09 5.61 8.26
C THR A 31 8.53 5.56 8.74
N THR A 32 9.35 6.61 8.51
CA THR A 32 10.71 6.69 9.09
C THR A 32 10.76 6.62 10.62
N VAL A 33 9.65 6.89 11.31
CA VAL A 33 9.55 6.73 12.76
C VAL A 33 9.70 5.26 13.16
N ASP A 34 9.12 4.34 12.39
CA ASP A 34 9.21 2.90 12.60
C ASP A 34 8.75 2.13 11.35
N PHE A 35 9.70 1.86 10.44
CA PHE A 35 9.43 1.06 9.25
C PHE A 35 9.07 -0.38 9.58
N ALA A 36 9.63 -0.95 10.64
CA ALA A 36 9.36 -2.35 11.02
C ALA A 36 7.88 -2.52 11.37
N SER A 37 7.33 -1.63 12.21
CA SER A 37 5.90 -1.62 12.52
C SER A 37 5.03 -1.32 11.30
N PHE A 38 5.49 -0.46 10.38
CA PHE A 38 4.76 -0.20 9.13
C PHE A 38 4.57 -1.49 8.30
N TYR A 39 5.65 -2.21 8.02
CA TYR A 39 5.60 -3.43 7.19
C TYR A 39 4.93 -4.61 7.90
N GLN A 40 5.30 -4.87 9.15
CA GLN A 40 4.89 -6.09 9.84
C GLN A 40 3.46 -6.00 10.37
N VAL A 41 3.05 -4.80 10.84
CA VAL A 41 1.77 -4.62 11.55
C VAL A 41 0.79 -3.82 10.70
N PHE A 42 1.13 -2.57 10.37
CA PHE A 42 0.18 -1.64 9.77
C PHE A 42 -0.27 -2.07 8.37
N LEU A 43 0.66 -2.37 7.46
CA LEU A 43 0.37 -2.73 6.07
C LEU A 43 -0.52 -3.98 6.00
N ASN A 44 -0.17 -5.02 6.75
CA ASN A 44 -0.94 -6.25 6.85
C ASN A 44 -2.36 -6.03 7.40
N GLY A 45 -2.50 -5.16 8.41
CA GLY A 45 -3.79 -4.78 8.96
C GLY A 45 -4.63 -4.02 7.94
N TYR A 46 -4.02 -3.05 7.26
CA TYR A 46 -4.67 -2.20 6.27
C TYR A 46 -5.21 -3.00 5.08
N ILE A 47 -4.41 -3.92 4.52
CA ILE A 47 -4.84 -4.78 3.40
C ILE A 47 -6.09 -5.59 3.76
N LYS A 48 -6.13 -6.16 4.97
CA LYS A 48 -7.28 -6.93 5.47
C LYS A 48 -8.52 -6.07 5.71
N GLU A 49 -8.34 -4.78 5.97
CA GLU A 49 -9.43 -3.82 6.16
C GLU A 49 -10.07 -3.42 4.82
N ILE A 50 -9.26 -3.20 3.77
CA ILE A 50 -9.73 -2.67 2.49
C ILE A 50 -10.12 -3.72 1.45
N LEU A 51 -9.74 -4.99 1.66
CA LEU A 51 -10.06 -6.10 0.76
C LEU A 51 -11.05 -7.08 1.39
N THR A 52 -12.00 -7.53 0.58
CA THR A 52 -12.92 -8.61 0.95
C THR A 52 -12.22 -9.97 0.91
N GLN A 53 -12.82 -10.98 1.57
CA GLN A 53 -12.28 -12.36 1.55
C GLN A 53 -12.07 -12.94 0.14
N PRO A 54 -13.00 -12.76 -0.83
CA PRO A 54 -12.75 -13.15 -2.22
C PRO A 54 -11.55 -12.45 -2.85
N GLN A 55 -11.38 -11.15 -2.60
CA GLN A 55 -10.26 -10.36 -3.13
C GLN A 55 -8.91 -10.77 -2.53
N LEU A 56 -8.86 -11.09 -1.24
CA LEU A 56 -7.66 -11.63 -0.61
C LEU A 56 -7.26 -12.98 -1.22
N LYS A 57 -8.24 -13.84 -1.51
CA LYS A 57 -7.99 -15.12 -2.21
C LYS A 57 -7.51 -14.89 -3.64
N ALA A 58 -8.04 -13.91 -4.36
CA ALA A 58 -7.58 -13.55 -5.69
C ALA A 58 -6.11 -13.07 -5.65
N ALA A 59 -5.77 -12.17 -4.72
CA ALA A 59 -4.41 -11.68 -4.51
C ALA A 59 -3.42 -12.83 -4.25
N SER A 60 -3.79 -13.82 -3.41
CA SER A 60 -2.93 -14.97 -3.12
C SER A 60 -2.64 -15.89 -4.32
N LYS A 61 -3.45 -15.81 -5.38
CA LYS A 61 -3.28 -16.60 -6.61
C LYS A 61 -2.46 -15.87 -7.67
N MET A 62 -2.27 -14.56 -7.53
CA MET A 62 -1.46 -13.75 -8.45
C MET A 62 0.02 -13.93 -8.08
N GLU A 63 0.65 -14.94 -8.69
CA GLU A 63 2.09 -15.27 -8.70
C GLU A 63 2.99 -14.64 -7.61
N GLY A 64 2.66 -14.85 -6.33
CA GLY A 64 3.56 -14.65 -5.18
C GLY A 64 3.99 -13.23 -4.83
N GLU A 65 3.91 -12.27 -5.75
CA GLU A 65 4.43 -10.91 -5.57
C GLU A 65 3.33 -9.87 -5.34
N CYS A 66 2.06 -10.24 -5.54
CA CYS A 66 0.94 -9.32 -5.42
C CYS A 66 0.78 -8.81 -3.98
N LEU A 67 0.73 -7.49 -3.83
CA LEU A 67 0.67 -6.77 -2.55
C LEU A 67 1.89 -7.02 -1.63
N GLN A 68 2.96 -7.64 -2.11
CA GLN A 68 4.19 -7.85 -1.34
C GLN A 68 5.08 -6.61 -1.41
N TRP A 69 5.80 -6.36 -0.31
CA TRP A 69 6.80 -5.31 -0.21
C TRP A 69 8.10 -5.95 0.26
N SER A 70 9.21 -5.57 -0.34
CA SER A 70 10.55 -6.07 0.00
C SER A 70 11.02 -5.63 1.39
N GLY A 71 10.39 -4.59 1.95
CA GLY A 71 10.78 -3.98 3.23
C GLY A 71 11.97 -3.03 3.13
N GLN A 72 12.41 -2.68 1.92
CA GLN A 72 13.44 -1.67 1.71
C GLN A 72 12.95 -0.28 2.13
N VAL A 73 13.81 0.47 2.81
CA VAL A 73 13.44 1.76 3.43
C VAL A 73 13.92 2.97 2.63
N ASP A 74 14.67 2.77 1.55
CA ASP A 74 15.08 3.86 0.68
C ASP A 74 13.87 4.43 -0.08
N LEU A 75 13.84 5.75 -0.23
CA LEU A 75 12.71 6.44 -0.86
C LEU A 75 12.42 5.95 -2.30
N PRO A 76 13.43 5.73 -3.17
CA PRO A 76 13.18 5.21 -4.52
C PRO A 76 12.44 3.87 -4.52
N THR A 77 12.95 2.87 -3.80
CA THR A 77 12.32 1.54 -3.72
C THR A 77 10.95 1.64 -3.08
N PHE A 78 10.83 2.34 -1.95
CA PHE A 78 9.54 2.53 -1.28
C PHE A 78 8.48 3.14 -2.21
N SER A 79 8.86 4.19 -2.95
CA SER A 79 7.92 4.86 -3.86
C SER A 79 7.46 3.94 -4.99
N GLN A 80 8.38 3.17 -5.56
CA GLN A 80 8.07 2.17 -6.59
C GLN A 80 7.14 1.07 -6.05
N GLU A 81 7.37 0.61 -4.82
CA GLU A 81 6.52 -0.39 -4.17
C GLU A 81 5.13 0.15 -3.87
N VAL A 82 4.99 1.41 -3.44
CA VAL A 82 3.67 2.05 -3.28
C VAL A 82 2.92 2.06 -4.62
N VAL A 83 3.55 2.49 -5.71
CA VAL A 83 2.91 2.54 -7.03
C VAL A 83 2.48 1.14 -7.49
N THR A 84 3.34 0.15 -7.30
CA THR A 84 3.06 -1.26 -7.63
C THR A 84 1.87 -1.77 -6.84
N PHE A 85 1.88 -1.54 -5.53
CA PHE A 85 0.76 -1.87 -4.63
C PHE A 85 -0.57 -1.22 -5.06
N LEU A 86 -0.55 0.04 -5.48
CA LEU A 86 -1.77 0.72 -5.97
C LEU A 86 -2.30 0.10 -7.26
N ASN A 87 -1.42 -0.34 -8.16
CA ASN A 87 -1.80 -1.01 -9.39
C ASN A 87 -2.36 -2.41 -9.12
N ASP A 88 -1.74 -3.17 -8.21
CA ASP A 88 -2.24 -4.46 -7.76
C ASP A 88 -3.65 -4.34 -7.18
N LEU A 89 -3.88 -3.36 -6.31
CA LEU A 89 -5.20 -3.11 -5.74
C LEU A 89 -6.25 -2.79 -6.80
N LYS A 90 -5.90 -2.01 -7.83
CA LYS A 90 -6.81 -1.73 -8.95
C LYS A 90 -7.13 -3.01 -9.73
N ALA A 91 -6.13 -3.84 -10.00
CA ALA A 91 -6.31 -5.11 -10.71
C ALA A 91 -7.20 -6.07 -9.93
N ILE A 92 -6.97 -6.25 -8.62
CA ILE A 92 -7.79 -7.11 -7.74
C ILE A 92 -9.23 -6.61 -7.67
N LYS A 93 -9.42 -5.30 -7.50
CA LYS A 93 -10.76 -4.70 -7.41
C LYS A 93 -11.53 -4.73 -8.72
N ALA A 94 -10.85 -4.78 -9.87
CA ALA A 94 -11.49 -4.88 -11.19
C ALA A 94 -11.93 -6.31 -11.55
N GLN A 95 -11.41 -7.34 -10.86
CA GLN A 95 -11.75 -8.74 -11.10
C GLN A 95 -13.04 -9.21 -10.38
N ASN A 96 -13.70 -8.34 -9.61
CA ASN A 96 -14.96 -8.58 -8.88
C ASN A 96 -15.91 -7.38 -9.05
#